data_AF-A0A7W8CHB9-F1
#
_entry.id   AF-A0A7W8CHB9-F1
#
_cell.length_a   1.000
_cell.length_b   1.000
_cell.length_c   1.000
_cell.angle_alpha   90.00
_cell.angle_beta   90.00
_cell.angle_gamma   90.00
#
_symmetry.space_group_name_H-M   'P 1'
#
loop_
_entity.id
_entity.type
_entity.pdbx_description
1 polymer ?
#
loop_
_entity_poly.entity_id
_entity_poly.type
_entity_poly.pdbx_seq_one_letter_code
_entity_poly.pdbx_strand_id
1 'polypeptide(L)'
;MTRSSWEAIARLVLEASYEATLLSAVEQSVAGGSNVVLLTRVGGGVFGNTDAWIDDAIVRALGIVEHAGLDVRLVSFGSVHPSFRAIKERFGG
;
A
#
# COMPACT_ATOMS: atom_id res chain seq x y z
N MET A 1 10.11 -17.62 -19.69
CA MET A 1 9.74 -16.23 -19.35
C MET A 1 11.01 -15.47 -19.01
N THR A 2 11.23 -14.29 -19.58
CA THR A 2 12.37 -13.43 -19.20
C THR A 2 12.09 -12.81 -17.83
N ARG A 3 13.13 -12.42 -17.07
CA ARG A 3 12.94 -11.78 -15.74
C ARG A 3 12.03 -10.56 -15.79
N SER A 4 12.04 -9.82 -16.90
CA SER A 4 11.25 -8.61 -17.10
C SER A 4 9.73 -8.87 -17.18
N SER A 5 9.30 -9.99 -17.77
CA SER A 5 7.87 -10.34 -17.79
C SER A 5 7.36 -10.70 -16.38
N TRP A 6 8.22 -11.30 -15.55
CA TRP A 6 7.89 -11.62 -14.17
C TRP A 6 7.78 -10.36 -13.30
N GLU A 7 8.69 -9.39 -13.48
CA GLU A 7 8.62 -8.09 -12.80
C GLU A 7 7.29 -7.37 -13.04
N ALA A 8 6.85 -7.29 -14.31
CA ALA A 8 5.60 -6.60 -14.64
C ALA A 8 4.39 -7.24 -13.95
N ILE A 9 4.35 -8.57 -13.87
CA ILE A 9 3.29 -9.31 -13.16
C ILE A 9 3.38 -9.06 -11.65
N ALA A 10 4.58 -9.11 -11.06
CA ALA A 10 4.76 -8.89 -9.63
C ALA A 10 4.33 -7.47 -9.20
N ARG A 11 4.69 -6.45 -9.99
CA ARG A 11 4.26 -5.07 -9.78
C ARG A 11 2.73 -4.93 -9.90
N LEU A 12 2.14 -5.50 -10.95
CA LEU A 12 0.69 -5.48 -11.15
C LEU A 12 -0.06 -6.11 -9.95
N VAL A 13 0.43 -7.26 -9.46
CA VAL A 13 -0.18 -7.94 -8.30
C VAL A 13 -0.02 -7.11 -7.03
N LEU A 14 1.13 -6.48 -6.80
CA LEU A 14 1.34 -5.59 -5.66
C LEU A 14 0.38 -4.40 -5.71
N GLU A 15 0.31 -3.70 -6.85
CA GLU A 15 -0.59 -2.56 -7.04
C GLU A 15 -2.04 -2.94 -6.81
N ALA A 16 -2.50 -4.03 -7.43
CA ALA A 16 -3.87 -4.51 -7.28
C ALA A 16 -4.18 -4.90 -5.82
N SER A 17 -3.22 -5.47 -5.09
CA SER A 17 -3.42 -5.87 -3.69
C SER A 17 -3.64 -4.66 -2.78
N TYR A 18 -2.82 -3.62 -2.93
CA TYR A 18 -2.96 -2.39 -2.15
C TYR A 18 -4.24 -1.63 -2.51
N GLU A 19 -4.52 -1.48 -3.81
CA GLU A 19 -5.72 -0.79 -4.28
C GLU A 19 -7.00 -1.50 -3.80
N ALA A 20 -7.09 -2.83 -3.98
CA ALA A 20 -8.25 -3.59 -3.53
C ALA A 20 -8.45 -3.49 -2.02
N THR A 21 -7.37 -3.55 -1.24
CA THR A 21 -7.44 -3.41 0.23
C THR A 21 -8.04 -2.06 0.64
N LEU A 22 -7.57 -0.97 0.03
CA LEU A 22 -8.02 0.37 0.37
C LEU A 22 -9.44 0.64 -0.14
N LEU A 23 -9.79 0.21 -1.35
CA LEU A 23 -11.16 0.35 -1.87
C LEU A 23 -12.16 -0.44 -1.02
N SER A 24 -11.82 -1.66 -0.60
CA SER A 24 -12.67 -2.40 0.35
C SER A 24 -12.81 -1.67 1.68
N ALA A 25 -11.77 -0.99 2.18
CA ALA A 25 -11.90 -0.16 3.38
C ALA A 25 -12.81 1.05 3.18
N VAL A 26 -12.78 1.69 1.99
CA VAL A 26 -13.73 2.76 1.64
C VAL A 26 -15.16 2.23 1.67
N GLU A 27 -15.43 1.09 1.01
CA GLU A 27 -16.76 0.47 1.00
C GLU A 27 -17.26 0.15 2.41
N GLN A 28 -16.40 -0.43 3.26
CA GLN A 28 -16.71 -0.72 4.65
C GLN A 28 -16.99 0.55 5.45
N SER A 29 -16.21 1.61 5.26
CA SER A 29 -16.42 2.89 5.94
C SER A 29 -17.74 3.54 5.53
N VAL A 30 -18.09 3.51 4.24
CA VAL A 30 -19.36 4.04 3.72
C VAL A 30 -20.55 3.25 4.28
N ALA A 31 -20.39 1.95 4.51
CA ALA A 31 -21.40 1.10 5.15
C ALA A 31 -21.52 1.29 6.68
N GLY A 32 -20.81 2.27 7.27
CA GLY A 32 -20.83 2.54 8.72
C GLY A 32 -19.80 1.75 9.52
N GLY A 33 -18.87 1.07 8.86
CA GLY A 33 -17.72 0.42 9.47
C GLY A 33 -16.58 1.39 9.80
N SER A 34 -15.44 0.82 10.21
CA SER A 34 -14.23 1.60 10.52
C SER A 34 -13.60 2.19 9.26
N ASN A 35 -13.20 3.46 9.33
CA ASN A 35 -12.37 4.12 8.31
C ASN A 35 -10.86 3.95 8.58
N VAL A 36 -10.47 3.24 9.64
CA VAL A 36 -9.06 3.03 10.00
C VAL A 36 -8.51 1.80 9.29
N VAL A 37 -7.38 1.95 8.60
CA VAL A 37 -6.66 0.88 7.91
C VAL A 37 -5.25 0.76 8.48
N LEU A 38 -4.86 -0.44 8.90
CA LEU A 38 -3.47 -0.75 9.26
C LEU A 38 -2.77 -1.34 8.04
N LEU A 39 -1.88 -0.55 7.42
CA LEU A 39 -1.22 -0.94 6.18
C LEU A 39 0.25 -1.28 6.40
N THR A 40 0.66 -2.46 5.95
CA THR A 40 2.05 -2.96 6.06
C THR A 40 2.66 -3.21 4.69
N ARG A 41 3.99 -3.35 4.65
CA ARG A 41 4.74 -3.72 3.44
C ARG A 41 4.59 -5.21 3.18
N VAL A 42 3.81 -5.58 2.19
CA VAL A 42 3.65 -6.96 1.71
C VAL A 42 4.66 -7.24 0.59
N GLY A 43 5.25 -8.43 0.59
CA GLY A 43 6.04 -8.92 -0.54
C GLY A 43 7.55 -8.62 -0.50
N GLY A 44 8.06 -7.89 0.50
CA GLY A 44 9.50 -7.53 0.57
C GLY A 44 10.42 -8.62 1.13
N GLY A 45 9.88 -9.60 1.85
CA GLY A 45 10.63 -10.71 2.44
C GLY A 45 10.78 -11.89 1.48
N VAL A 46 9.96 -12.93 1.68
CA VAL A 46 10.04 -14.20 0.93
C VAL A 46 9.84 -14.03 -0.58
N PHE A 47 9.04 -13.04 -0.99
CA PHE A 47 8.78 -12.78 -2.42
C PHE A 47 9.87 -11.93 -3.09
N GLY A 48 10.79 -11.33 -2.31
CA GLY A 48 11.94 -10.60 -2.83
C GLY A 48 11.58 -9.39 -3.72
N ASN A 49 10.39 -8.81 -3.55
CA ASN A 49 10.06 -7.58 -4.28
C ASN A 49 10.98 -6.45 -3.82
N THR A 50 11.42 -5.64 -4.79
CA THR A 50 12.26 -4.48 -4.47
C THR A 50 11.46 -3.50 -3.63
N ASP A 51 12.11 -2.89 -2.64
CA ASP A 51 11.47 -1.92 -1.75
C ASP A 51 10.71 -0.82 -2.51
N ALA A 52 11.31 -0.31 -3.58
CA ALA A 52 10.71 0.69 -4.46
C ALA A 52 9.38 0.23 -5.07
N TRP A 53 9.24 -1.05 -5.46
CA TRP A 53 7.99 -1.54 -6.07
C TRP A 53 6.84 -1.56 -5.05
N ILE A 54 7.16 -1.89 -3.81
CA ILE A 54 6.20 -1.90 -2.71
C ILE A 54 5.79 -0.47 -2.38
N ASP A 55 6.76 0.42 -2.25
CA ASP A 55 6.54 1.81 -1.90
C ASP A 55 5.76 2.54 -3.03
N ASP A 56 6.10 2.31 -4.30
CA ASP A 56 5.37 2.83 -5.47
C ASP A 56 3.91 2.36 -5.48
N ALA A 57 3.67 1.07 -5.19
CA ALA A 57 2.33 0.50 -5.15
C ALA A 57 1.49 1.07 -3.99
N ILE A 58 2.09 1.26 -2.81
CA ILE A 58 1.44 1.93 -1.67
C ILE A 58 1.07 3.37 -2.05
N VAL A 59 2.02 4.14 -2.59
CA VAL A 59 1.81 5.54 -2.98
C VAL A 59 0.70 5.66 -4.02
N ARG A 60 0.69 4.78 -5.03
CA ARG A 60 -0.37 4.74 -6.04
C ARG A 60 -1.74 4.47 -5.41
N ALA A 61 -1.84 3.47 -4.54
CA ALA A 61 -3.10 3.11 -3.90
C ALA A 61 -3.61 4.21 -2.95
N LEU A 62 -2.72 4.84 -2.17
CA LEU A 62 -3.06 5.98 -1.32
C LEU A 62 -3.60 7.16 -2.12
N GLY A 63 -3.00 7.47 -3.28
CA GLY A 63 -3.50 8.52 -4.17
C GLY A 63 -4.90 8.26 -4.73
N ILE A 64 -5.28 6.99 -4.93
CA ILE A 64 -6.63 6.62 -5.39
C ILE A 64 -7.70 6.94 -4.33
N VAL A 65 -7.38 6.74 -3.05
CA VAL A 65 -8.32 6.91 -1.94
C VAL A 65 -8.07 8.17 -1.11
N GLU A 66 -7.23 9.09 -1.60
CA GLU A 66 -6.74 10.27 -0.86
C GLU A 66 -7.87 11.10 -0.23
N HIS A 67 -9.00 11.21 -0.92
CA HIS A 67 -10.16 11.99 -0.49
C HIS A 67 -11.31 11.14 0.06
N ALA A 68 -11.08 9.85 0.30
CA ALA A 68 -12.09 8.92 0.79
C ALA A 68 -12.28 8.95 2.32
N GLY A 69 -11.49 9.75 3.04
CA GLY A 69 -11.62 9.92 4.49
C GLY A 69 -11.09 8.74 5.33
N LEU A 70 -10.20 7.92 4.75
CA LEU A 70 -9.55 6.83 5.48
C LEU A 70 -8.44 7.35 6.40
N ASP A 71 -8.36 6.80 7.62
CA ASP A 71 -7.21 6.94 8.52
C ASP A 71 -6.26 5.75 8.25
N VAL A 72 -5.32 5.94 7.33
CA VAL A 72 -4.34 4.91 6.97
C VAL A 72 -3.10 5.01 7.85
N ARG A 73 -2.87 3.96 8.65
CA ARG A 73 -1.73 3.86 9.55
C ARG A 73 -0.71 2.89 8.99
N LEU A 74 0.43 3.43 8.57
CA LEU A 74 1.56 2.63 8.11
C LEU A 74 2.22 1.91 9.29
N VAL A 75 2.20 0.58 9.29
CA VAL A 75 2.71 -0.27 10.37
C VAL A 75 3.88 -1.14 9.89
N SER A 76 4.92 -1.25 10.72
CA SER A 76 6.11 -2.09 10.47
C SER A 76 6.40 -2.93 11.71
N PHE A 77 6.90 -4.15 11.50
CA PHE A 77 7.38 -4.99 12.59
C PHE A 77 8.80 -4.55 13.01
N GLY A 78 9.02 -4.36 14.31
CA GLY A 78 10.31 -3.95 14.87
C GLY A 78 10.56 -2.45 14.75
N SER A 79 11.08 -1.99 13.60
CA SER A 79 11.41 -0.58 13.37
C SER A 79 10.62 -0.01 12.19
N VAL A 80 10.30 1.29 12.25
CA VAL A 80 9.60 1.97 11.16
C VAL A 80 10.49 2.01 9.92
N HIS A 81 9.99 1.51 8.80
CA HIS A 81 10.73 1.54 7.56
C HIS A 81 10.99 3.00 7.10
N PRO A 82 12.20 3.35 6.64
CA PRO A 82 12.52 4.74 6.23
C PRO A 82 11.55 5.31 5.19
N SER A 83 11.06 4.49 4.25
CA SER A 83 10.12 4.94 3.21
C SER A 83 8.78 5.42 3.78
N PHE A 84 8.35 4.92 4.94
CA PHE A 84 7.10 5.35 5.57
C PHE A 84 7.13 6.81 6.00
N ARG A 85 8.31 7.36 6.31
CA ARG A 85 8.44 8.79 6.61
C ARG A 85 8.10 9.64 5.38
N ALA A 86 8.68 9.31 4.23
CA ALA A 86 8.43 10.02 2.99
C ALA A 86 6.98 9.89 2.52
N ILE A 87 6.39 8.70 2.66
CA ILE A 87 4.98 8.47 2.32
C ILE A 87 4.08 9.28 3.26
N LYS A 88 4.36 9.27 4.57
CA LYS A 88 3.62 10.08 5.54
C LYS A 88 3.71 11.57 5.24
N GLU A 89 4.89 12.08 4.88
CA GLU A 89 5.05 13.50 4.52
C GLU A 89 4.24 13.88 3.26
N ARG A 90 4.06 12.94 2.33
CA ARG A 90 3.28 13.16 1.11
C ARG A 90 1.77 13.20 1.34
N PHE A 91 1.25 12.36 2.24
CA PHE A 91 -0.20 12.18 2.45
C PHE A 91 -0.70 12.66 3.82
N GLY A 92 0.20 13.10 4.69
CA GLY A 92 -0.12 13.58 6.03
C GLY A 92 -0.60 15.03 5.99
N GLY A 93 -1.92 15.19 5.98
CA GLY A 93 -2.64 16.43 6.30
C GLY A 93 -3.40 16.29 7.61
#